data_AF-A0A3C1VF09-F1
#
_entry.id   AF-A0A3C1VF09-F1
#
_cell.length_a   1.000
_cell.length_b   1.000
_cell.length_c   1.000
_cell.angle_alpha   90.00
_cell.angle_beta   90.00
_cell.angle_gamma   90.00
#
_symmetry.space_group_name_H-M   'P 1'
#
loop_
_entity.id
_entity.type
_entity.pdbx_description
1 polymer ?
#
loop_
_entity_poly.entity_id
_entity_poly.type
_entity_poly.pdbx_seq_one_letter_code
_entity_poly.pdbx_strand_id
1 'polypeptide(L)'
;MNKTIKLLLAGFIAFHLVSSARSQFASDVLSGRMKARDGVTAFYTGAELTPSMIVRADNIFTDYERKGFFRIGVLPLGVMEGVVFEVCRPELVTNSLVQLHDWIGSQAAKRFEFRKVSFLTLAGSTNRLESGRARIVSDGKWELLDGVRFRSGTNQFEAPRATLQVAGEKTGQVIMATTPPLTNNLFARSEFPTIHQKETP
;
A
#
# COMPACT_ATOMS: atom_id res chain seq x y z
N MET A 1 -35.83 25.54 -20.13
CA MET A 1 -34.69 25.20 -19.25
C MET A 1 -33.89 24.09 -19.93
N ASN A 2 -32.76 24.46 -20.55
CA ASN A 2 -32.07 23.67 -21.58
C ASN A 2 -31.39 22.41 -21.02
N LYS A 3 -31.51 21.30 -21.76
CA LYS A 3 -30.92 19.98 -21.46
C LYS A 3 -29.41 20.03 -21.16
N THR A 4 -28.72 21.06 -21.66
CA THR A 4 -27.29 21.33 -21.42
C THR A 4 -26.96 21.67 -19.97
N ILE A 5 -27.87 22.33 -19.23
CA ILE A 5 -27.64 22.69 -17.82
C ILE A 5 -27.76 21.47 -16.89
N LYS A 6 -28.61 20.49 -17.24
CA LYS A 6 -28.74 19.24 -16.48
C LYS A 6 -27.52 18.31 -16.63
N LEU A 7 -26.85 18.33 -17.78
CA LEU A 7 -25.62 17.54 -18.01
C LEU A 7 -24.42 18.10 -17.25
N LEU A 8 -24.28 19.43 -17.17
CA LEU A 8 -23.22 20.06 -16.37
C LEU A 8 -23.42 19.85 -14.86
N LEU A 9 -24.66 19.83 -14.37
CA LEU A 9 -24.96 19.58 -12.96
C LEU A 9 -24.72 18.12 -12.54
N ALA A 10 -25.02 17.15 -13.43
CA ALA A 10 -24.74 15.74 -13.18
C ALA A 10 -23.24 15.42 -13.16
N GLY A 11 -22.44 16.10 -14.01
CA GLY A 11 -20.98 15.98 -14.01
C GLY A 11 -20.34 16.54 -12.73
N PHE A 12 -20.87 17.64 -12.19
CA PHE A 12 -20.35 18.26 -10.96
C PHE A 12 -20.64 17.42 -9.71
N ILE A 13 -21.79 16.74 -9.65
CA ILE A 13 -22.14 15.84 -8.54
C ILE A 13 -21.31 14.54 -8.58
N ALA A 14 -21.05 13.99 -9.77
CA ALA A 14 -20.19 12.82 -9.92
C ALA A 14 -18.71 13.12 -9.56
N PHE A 15 -18.22 14.32 -9.87
CA PHE A 15 -16.85 14.71 -9.54
C PHE A 15 -16.64 14.97 -8.04
N HIS A 16 -17.64 15.52 -7.35
CA HIS A 16 -17.59 15.71 -5.89
C HIS A 16 -17.77 14.40 -5.09
N LEU A 17 -18.46 13.40 -5.64
CA LEU A 17 -18.59 12.08 -5.01
C LEU A 17 -17.27 11.30 -4.98
N VAL A 18 -16.39 11.44 -5.99
CA VAL A 18 -15.09 10.75 -6.01
C VAL A 18 -14.09 11.35 -5.03
N SER A 19 -14.16 12.66 -4.75
CA SER A 19 -13.29 13.33 -3.77
C SER A 19 -13.74 13.06 -2.33
N SER A 20 -15.05 13.15 -2.05
CA SER A 20 -15.61 12.90 -0.71
C SER A 20 -15.55 11.44 -0.28
N ALA A 21 -15.65 10.48 -1.22
CA ALA A 21 -15.51 9.06 -0.92
C ALA A 21 -14.11 8.68 -0.39
N ARG A 22 -13.05 9.45 -0.72
CA ARG A 22 -11.66 9.14 -0.33
C ARG A 22 -11.40 9.38 1.15
N SER A 23 -11.78 10.53 1.71
CA SER A 23 -11.57 10.79 3.15
C SER A 23 -12.56 10.05 4.05
N GLN A 24 -13.72 9.67 3.49
CA GLN A 24 -14.80 9.05 4.24
C GLN A 24 -14.53 7.58 4.56
N PHE A 25 -13.87 6.84 3.66
CA PHE A 25 -13.51 5.43 3.91
C PHE A 25 -12.73 5.27 5.21
N ALA A 26 -11.63 6.02 5.36
CA ALA A 26 -10.77 5.91 6.53
C ALA A 26 -11.49 6.29 7.83
N SER A 27 -12.31 7.34 7.78
CA SER A 27 -13.13 7.77 8.91
C SER A 27 -14.20 6.74 9.28
N ASP A 28 -14.86 6.13 8.30
CA ASP A 28 -15.93 5.15 8.52
C ASP A 28 -15.36 3.83 9.06
N VAL A 29 -14.19 3.40 8.57
CA VAL A 29 -13.47 2.27 9.16
C VAL A 29 -13.00 2.60 10.58
N LEU A 30 -12.39 3.76 10.83
CA LEU A 30 -11.89 4.11 12.17
C LEU A 30 -13.01 4.29 13.20
N SER A 31 -14.19 4.74 12.77
CA SER A 31 -15.38 4.86 13.63
C SER A 31 -16.14 3.54 13.81
N GLY A 32 -15.72 2.46 13.16
CA GLY A 32 -16.40 1.16 13.20
C GLY A 32 -17.72 1.11 12.43
N ARG A 33 -18.06 2.18 11.69
CA ARG A 33 -19.24 2.23 10.81
C ARG A 33 -19.07 1.38 9.56
N MET A 34 -17.82 1.11 9.18
CA MET A 34 -17.49 0.25 8.04
C MET A 34 -16.78 -1.03 8.49
N LYS A 35 -17.36 -2.17 8.10
CA LYS A 35 -16.72 -3.48 8.08
C LYS A 35 -17.02 -4.14 6.75
N ALA A 36 -16.03 -4.76 6.13
CA ALA A 36 -16.19 -5.44 4.86
C ALA A 36 -15.38 -6.75 4.84
N ARG A 37 -15.81 -7.66 3.97
CA ARG A 37 -15.08 -8.88 3.62
C ARG A 37 -14.84 -8.91 2.12
N ASP A 38 -13.77 -9.59 1.72
CA ASP A 38 -13.42 -9.83 0.31
C ASP A 38 -13.37 -8.52 -0.51
N GLY A 39 -12.78 -7.48 0.08
CA GLY A 39 -12.66 -6.16 -0.53
C GLY A 39 -11.69 -6.20 -1.72
N VAL A 40 -12.11 -5.62 -2.84
CA VAL A 40 -11.28 -5.46 -4.04
C VAL A 40 -11.35 -4.02 -4.50
N THR A 41 -10.21 -3.38 -4.72
CA THR A 41 -10.12 -2.02 -5.26
C THR A 41 -9.06 -1.98 -6.35
N ALA A 42 -9.45 -1.47 -7.52
CA ALA A 42 -8.56 -1.29 -8.65
C ALA A 42 -8.12 0.17 -8.74
N PHE A 43 -6.82 0.38 -8.92
CA PHE A 43 -6.20 1.68 -9.09
C PHE A 43 -5.77 1.83 -10.55
N TYR A 44 -6.18 2.94 -11.16
CA TYR A 44 -5.94 3.26 -12.56
C TYR A 44 -5.05 4.49 -12.66
N THR A 45 -4.29 4.60 -13.75
CA THR A 45 -3.44 5.76 -14.00
C THR A 45 -3.84 6.41 -15.31
N GLY A 46 -4.10 7.72 -15.28
CA GLY A 46 -4.50 8.48 -16.47
C GLY A 46 -5.86 8.05 -17.02
N ALA A 47 -5.96 7.93 -18.34
CA ALA A 47 -7.17 7.53 -19.06
C ALA A 47 -7.18 6.03 -19.44
N GLU A 48 -6.26 5.23 -18.88
CA GLU A 48 -6.16 3.82 -19.22
C GLU A 48 -7.31 3.00 -18.60
N LEU A 49 -7.83 2.03 -19.36
CA LEU A 49 -8.88 1.11 -18.91
C LEU A 49 -8.33 -0.12 -18.16
N THR A 50 -7.01 -0.31 -18.17
CA THR A 50 -6.34 -1.41 -17.46
C THR A 50 -5.82 -0.89 -16.12
N PRO A 51 -6.09 -1.57 -15.00
CA PRO A 51 -5.58 -1.13 -13.71
C PRO A 51 -4.06 -1.28 -13.66
N SER A 52 -3.39 -0.29 -13.06
CA SER A 52 -1.96 -0.33 -12.76
C SER A 52 -1.68 -1.11 -11.48
N MET A 53 -2.65 -1.18 -10.56
CA MET A 53 -2.59 -1.99 -9.34
C MET A 53 -3.99 -2.45 -8.92
N ILE A 54 -4.10 -3.66 -8.39
CA ILE A 54 -5.32 -4.16 -7.73
C ILE A 54 -4.96 -4.46 -6.27
N VAL A 55 -5.79 -4.01 -5.34
CA VAL A 55 -5.66 -4.28 -3.91
C VAL A 55 -6.80 -5.18 -3.50
N ARG A 56 -6.46 -6.31 -2.89
CA ARG A 56 -7.41 -7.25 -2.29
C ARG A 56 -7.20 -7.28 -0.79
N ALA A 57 -8.27 -7.45 -0.03
CA ALA A 57 -8.22 -7.69 1.40
C ALA A 57 -9.34 -8.64 1.81
N ASP A 58 -9.01 -9.66 2.59
CA ASP A 58 -9.97 -10.62 3.12
C ASP A 58 -10.96 -9.95 4.07
N ASN A 59 -10.46 -9.04 4.93
CA ASN A 59 -11.28 -8.33 5.91
C ASN A 59 -10.84 -6.87 6.06
N ILE A 60 -11.81 -5.99 6.26
CA ILE A 60 -11.62 -4.57 6.61
C ILE A 60 -12.43 -4.29 7.86
N PHE A 61 -11.79 -3.82 8.94
CA PHE A 61 -12.45 -3.61 10.24
C PHE A 61 -11.67 -2.65 11.13
N THR A 62 -12.28 -2.23 12.24
CA THR A 62 -11.62 -1.49 13.31
C THR A 62 -11.07 -2.44 14.36
N ASP A 63 -9.80 -2.26 14.70
CA ASP A 63 -9.15 -2.81 15.87
C ASP A 63 -8.71 -1.65 16.79
N TYR A 64 -7.93 -1.95 17.82
CA TYR A 64 -7.41 -0.95 18.74
C TYR A 64 -5.92 -1.16 18.95
N GLU A 65 -5.20 -0.06 19.17
CA GLU A 65 -3.78 -0.13 19.52
C GLU A 65 -3.58 -0.99 20.77
N ARG A 66 -2.47 -1.73 20.79
CA ARG A 66 -2.07 -2.54 21.94
C ARG A 66 -0.77 -2.02 22.54
N LYS A 67 -0.71 -1.93 23.87
CA LYS A 67 0.54 -1.79 24.63
C LYS A 67 0.70 -3.03 25.52
N GLY A 68 1.70 -3.85 25.20
CA GLY A 68 1.84 -5.18 25.78
C GLY A 68 0.60 -6.04 25.49
N PHE A 69 -0.01 -6.59 26.53
CA PHE A 69 -1.23 -7.40 26.42
C PHE A 69 -2.53 -6.58 26.48
N PHE A 70 -2.46 -5.27 26.76
CA PHE A 70 -3.64 -4.42 26.93
C PHE A 70 -4.03 -3.73 25.62
N ARG A 71 -5.32 -3.76 25.30
CA ARG A 71 -5.91 -2.91 24.25
C ARG A 71 -6.13 -1.52 24.82
N ILE A 72 -5.59 -0.50 24.18
CA ILE A 72 -5.87 0.90 24.48
C ILE A 72 -7.17 1.23 23.76
N GLY A 73 -8.30 0.99 24.43
CA GLY A 73 -9.65 1.18 23.85
C GLY A 73 -9.97 2.60 23.36
N VAL A 74 -9.10 3.58 23.65
CA VAL A 74 -9.26 4.97 23.22
C VAL A 74 -8.54 5.31 21.90
N LEU A 75 -7.78 4.37 21.31
CA LEU A 75 -7.04 4.60 20.06
C LEU A 75 -7.45 3.58 19.00
N PRO A 76 -8.48 3.90 18.17
CA PRO A 76 -8.90 3.01 17.10
C PRO A 76 -7.85 2.92 15.99
N LEU A 77 -7.74 1.73 15.42
CA LEU A 77 -6.85 1.38 14.33
C LEU A 77 -7.69 0.76 13.19
N GLY A 78 -7.61 1.33 11.99
CA GLY A 78 -8.17 0.72 10.79
C GLY A 78 -7.30 -0.45 10.36
N VAL A 79 -7.90 -1.62 10.18
CA VAL A 79 -7.19 -2.84 9.78
C VAL A 79 -7.72 -3.34 8.46
N MET A 80 -6.80 -3.58 7.52
CA MET A 80 -7.03 -4.42 6.35
C MET A 80 -6.22 -5.69 6.55
N GLU A 81 -6.86 -6.85 6.58
CA GLU A 81 -6.22 -8.15 6.81
C GLU A 81 -6.27 -9.01 5.54
N GLY A 82 -5.20 -9.78 5.30
CA GLY A 82 -5.08 -10.63 4.12
C GLY A 82 -4.81 -9.80 2.87
N VAL A 83 -3.92 -8.82 2.98
CA VAL A 83 -3.80 -7.78 1.96
C VAL A 83 -2.86 -8.21 0.84
N VAL A 84 -3.36 -8.20 -0.39
CA VAL A 84 -2.58 -8.49 -1.59
C VAL A 84 -2.60 -7.27 -2.52
N PHE A 85 -1.41 -6.74 -2.78
CA PHE A 85 -1.15 -5.70 -3.78
C PHE A 85 -0.66 -6.38 -5.07
N GLU A 86 -1.55 -6.53 -6.04
CA GLU A 86 -1.24 -7.02 -7.37
C GLU A 86 -0.80 -5.84 -8.25
N VAL A 87 0.50 -5.77 -8.55
CA VAL A 87 1.08 -4.74 -9.41
C VAL A 87 1.07 -5.24 -10.85
N CYS A 88 0.09 -4.76 -11.62
CA CYS A 88 -0.10 -5.12 -13.02
C CYS A 88 0.88 -4.38 -13.94
N ARG A 89 1.20 -3.12 -13.61
CA ARG A 89 2.08 -2.25 -14.39
C ARG A 89 3.12 -1.59 -13.50
N PRO A 90 4.31 -2.20 -13.31
CA PRO A 90 5.34 -1.69 -12.41
C PRO A 90 5.76 -0.25 -12.74
N GLU A 91 5.76 0.13 -14.01
CA GLU A 91 6.12 1.47 -14.47
C GLU A 91 5.12 2.56 -14.04
N LEU A 92 3.88 2.20 -13.67
CA LEU A 92 2.82 3.12 -13.22
C LEU A 92 2.48 2.98 -11.73
N VAL A 93 3.14 2.07 -11.02
CA VAL A 93 2.77 1.72 -9.64
C VAL A 93 2.88 2.90 -8.67
N THR A 94 3.84 3.81 -8.89
CA THR A 94 4.01 5.02 -8.06
C THR A 94 2.73 5.84 -7.99
N ASN A 95 2.04 6.04 -9.11
CA ASN A 95 0.78 6.80 -9.15
C ASN A 95 -0.34 6.06 -8.41
N SER A 96 -0.32 4.73 -8.43
CA SER A 96 -1.31 3.90 -7.76
C SER A 96 -1.10 3.88 -6.24
N LEU A 97 0.16 3.88 -5.79
CA LEU A 97 0.51 3.96 -4.38
C LEU A 97 0.19 5.34 -3.78
N VAL A 98 0.39 6.42 -4.56
CA VAL A 98 -0.07 7.76 -4.17
C VAL A 98 -1.59 7.79 -4.03
N GLN A 99 -2.33 7.26 -5.01
CA GLN A 99 -3.79 7.20 -4.92
C GLN A 99 -4.28 6.35 -3.74
N LEU A 100 -3.60 5.25 -3.43
CA LEU A 100 -3.88 4.44 -2.25
C LEU A 100 -3.65 5.24 -0.97
N HIS A 101 -2.54 5.97 -0.89
CA HIS A 101 -2.25 6.84 0.25
C HIS A 101 -3.34 7.89 0.44
N ASP A 102 -3.78 8.54 -0.65
CA ASP A 102 -4.86 9.53 -0.64
C ASP A 102 -6.21 8.91 -0.26
N TRP A 103 -6.49 7.69 -0.71
CA TRP A 103 -7.72 6.96 -0.39
C TRP A 103 -7.82 6.57 1.10
N ILE A 104 -6.69 6.33 1.75
CA ILE A 104 -6.65 6.09 3.21
C ILE A 104 -6.65 7.43 3.98
N GLY A 105 -6.39 8.55 3.30
CA GLY A 105 -6.30 9.88 3.89
C GLY A 105 -5.01 10.07 4.67
N SER A 106 -4.19 11.04 4.30
CA SER A 106 -2.82 11.23 4.81
C SER A 106 -2.67 11.29 6.33
N GLN A 107 -3.65 11.84 7.06
CA GLN A 107 -3.63 11.83 8.53
C GLN A 107 -4.16 10.54 9.16
N ALA A 108 -5.21 9.95 8.58
CA ALA A 108 -5.77 8.69 9.06
C ALA A 108 -4.87 7.50 8.72
N ALA A 109 -4.05 7.60 7.66
CA ALA A 109 -3.06 6.63 7.23
C ALA A 109 -2.13 6.14 8.35
N LYS A 110 -1.75 7.02 9.29
CA LYS A 110 -0.94 6.65 10.45
C LYS A 110 -1.66 5.72 11.44
N ARG A 111 -2.98 5.68 11.38
CA ARG A 111 -3.87 4.80 12.15
C ARG A 111 -4.42 3.66 11.29
N PHE A 112 -3.77 3.35 10.18
CA PHE A 112 -4.05 2.16 9.40
C PHE A 112 -2.92 1.14 9.50
N GLU A 113 -3.30 -0.12 9.61
CA GLU A 113 -2.39 -1.27 9.60
C GLU A 113 -2.87 -2.28 8.57
N PHE A 114 -1.97 -2.68 7.69
CA PHE A 114 -2.19 -3.84 6.83
C PHE A 114 -1.62 -5.08 7.52
N ARG A 115 -2.35 -6.19 7.51
CA ARG A 115 -1.93 -7.47 8.09
C ARG A 115 -1.87 -8.56 7.01
N LYS A 116 -0.92 -9.47 7.15
CA LYS A 116 -0.64 -10.56 6.18
C LYS A 116 -0.49 -9.99 4.77
N VAL A 117 0.49 -9.12 4.61
CA VAL A 117 0.70 -8.30 3.41
C VAL A 117 1.50 -9.08 2.37
N SER A 118 1.07 -9.04 1.12
CA SER A 118 1.82 -9.53 -0.04
C SER A 118 1.80 -8.49 -1.16
N PHE A 119 2.96 -8.20 -1.75
CA PHE A 119 3.07 -7.51 -3.03
C PHE A 119 3.46 -8.52 -4.10
N LEU A 120 2.68 -8.60 -5.16
CA LEU A 120 2.86 -9.49 -6.30
C LEU A 120 3.03 -8.66 -7.56
N THR A 121 4.16 -8.82 -8.23
CA THR A 121 4.38 -8.16 -9.53
C THR A 121 3.97 -9.12 -10.63
N LEU A 122 2.94 -8.77 -11.41
CA LEU A 122 2.34 -9.70 -12.40
C LEU A 122 2.98 -9.59 -13.79
N ALA A 123 3.65 -8.46 -14.08
CA ALA A 123 4.25 -8.21 -15.39
C ALA A 123 5.77 -8.14 -15.31
N GLY A 124 6.45 -9.17 -15.83
CA GLY A 124 7.88 -9.11 -16.19
C GLY A 124 8.88 -9.09 -15.02
N SER A 125 8.45 -9.27 -13.77
CA SER A 125 9.35 -9.55 -12.65
C SER A 125 8.79 -10.69 -11.80
N THR A 126 9.69 -11.46 -11.19
CA THR A 126 9.37 -12.50 -10.22
C THR A 126 9.41 -11.95 -8.79
N ASN A 127 9.44 -10.62 -8.65
CA ASN A 127 9.60 -9.97 -7.37
C ASN A 127 8.33 -10.12 -6.53
N ARG A 128 8.51 -10.64 -5.33
CA ARG A 128 7.45 -10.78 -4.33
C ARG A 128 7.96 -10.30 -2.98
N LEU A 129 7.15 -9.50 -2.30
CA LEU A 129 7.43 -9.03 -0.95
C LEU A 129 6.29 -9.43 -0.03
N GLU A 130 6.59 -10.13 1.05
CA GLU A 130 5.63 -10.56 2.06
C GLU A 130 6.02 -9.98 3.41
N SER A 131 5.02 -9.62 4.23
CA SER A 131 5.23 -9.15 5.59
C SER A 131 4.04 -9.50 6.47
N GLY A 132 4.29 -9.83 7.74
CA GLY A 132 3.21 -10.06 8.71
C GLY A 132 2.35 -8.81 8.93
N ARG A 133 2.99 -7.64 8.99
CA ARG A 133 2.32 -6.33 9.07
C ARG A 133 3.00 -5.28 8.22
N ALA A 134 2.23 -4.27 7.80
CA ALA A 134 2.74 -3.02 7.26
C ALA A 134 2.04 -1.81 7.90
N ARG A 135 2.82 -0.79 8.25
CA ARG A 135 2.34 0.46 8.85
C ARG A 135 2.86 1.66 8.07
N ILE A 136 2.01 2.67 7.93
CA ILE A 136 2.39 3.93 7.29
C ILE A 136 3.05 4.82 8.35
N VAL A 137 4.38 4.98 8.28
CA VAL A 137 5.14 5.71 9.31
C VAL A 137 5.29 7.19 8.99
N SER A 138 5.44 7.52 7.71
CA SER A 138 5.47 8.88 7.20
C SER A 138 4.93 8.91 5.78
N ASP A 139 4.75 10.12 5.25
CA ASP A 139 4.37 10.25 3.85
C ASP A 139 5.38 9.51 2.95
N GLY A 140 4.85 8.68 2.05
CA GLY A 140 5.64 7.88 1.14
C GLY A 140 6.46 6.72 1.73
N LYS A 141 6.41 6.43 3.03
CA LYS A 141 7.24 5.36 3.64
C LYS A 141 6.45 4.43 4.53
N TRP A 142 6.59 3.13 4.27
CA TRP A 142 5.98 2.06 5.05
C TRP A 142 7.04 1.30 5.83
N GLU A 143 6.69 0.93 7.06
CA GLU A 143 7.44 -0.03 7.86
C GLU A 143 6.80 -1.41 7.74
N LEU A 144 7.62 -2.42 7.45
CA LEU A 144 7.24 -3.82 7.31
C LEU A 144 7.75 -4.57 8.54
N LEU A 145 6.86 -5.27 9.22
CA LEU A 145 7.05 -5.86 10.54
C LEU A 145 6.59 -7.32 10.57
N ASP A 146 7.00 -8.02 11.63
CA ASP A 146 6.64 -9.41 11.92
C ASP A 146 7.14 -10.39 10.85
N GLY A 147 8.40 -10.23 10.45
CA GLY A 147 9.03 -11.05 9.42
C GLY A 147 8.70 -10.53 8.02
N VAL A 148 9.76 -10.28 7.26
CA VAL A 148 9.71 -9.80 5.88
C VAL A 148 10.43 -10.79 5.00
N ARG A 149 9.77 -11.24 3.94
CA ARG A 149 10.36 -12.09 2.91
C ARG A 149 10.36 -11.36 1.58
N PHE A 150 11.52 -11.22 0.97
CA PHE A 150 11.65 -10.71 -0.38
C PHE A 150 12.17 -11.81 -1.29
N ARG A 151 11.45 -12.11 -2.37
CA ARG A 151 11.89 -13.03 -3.42
C ARG A 151 12.14 -12.24 -4.69
N SER A 152 13.24 -12.56 -5.36
CA SER A 152 13.57 -12.04 -6.69
C SER A 152 14.28 -13.13 -7.49
N GLY A 153 13.65 -13.60 -8.56
CA GLY A 153 14.10 -14.78 -9.29
C GLY A 153 14.14 -16.01 -8.39
N THR A 154 15.29 -16.66 -8.34
CA THR A 154 15.58 -17.81 -7.46
C THR A 154 16.04 -17.39 -6.06
N ASN A 155 16.34 -16.11 -5.86
CA ASN A 155 16.85 -15.62 -4.59
C ASN A 155 15.69 -15.31 -3.63
N GLN A 156 15.89 -15.67 -2.37
CA GLN A 156 14.98 -15.33 -1.27
C GLN A 156 15.79 -14.76 -0.12
N PHE A 157 15.31 -13.63 0.39
CA PHE A 157 15.89 -12.92 1.52
C PHE A 157 14.84 -12.79 2.61
N GLU A 158 15.27 -12.92 3.85
CA GLU A 158 14.41 -12.80 5.02
C GLU A 158 15.03 -11.84 6.03
N ALA A 159 14.20 -11.02 6.66
CA ALA A 159 14.60 -10.10 7.71
C ALA A 159 13.46 -9.95 8.72
N PRO A 160 13.73 -9.63 9.99
CA PRO A 160 12.66 -9.39 10.97
C PRO A 160 11.80 -8.16 10.63
N ARG A 161 12.38 -7.18 9.93
CA ARG A 161 11.73 -5.93 9.51
C ARG A 161 12.37 -5.38 8.24
N ALA A 162 11.64 -4.50 7.56
CA ALA A 162 12.14 -3.74 6.42
C ALA A 162 11.41 -2.39 6.33
N THR A 163 11.93 -1.49 5.50
CA THR A 163 11.18 -0.30 5.08
C THR A 163 10.96 -0.34 3.58
N LEU A 164 9.74 0.01 3.15
CA LEU A 164 9.38 0.16 1.75
C LEU A 164 9.09 1.63 1.46
N GLN A 165 9.77 2.19 0.47
CA GLN A 165 9.44 3.50 -0.07
C GLN A 165 8.32 3.35 -1.11
N VAL A 166 7.17 3.98 -0.86
CA VAL A 166 5.97 3.89 -1.72
C VAL A 166 5.68 5.17 -2.52
N ALA A 167 6.40 6.27 -2.23
CA ALA A 167 6.32 7.51 -3.01
C ALA A 167 7.69 8.20 -3.14
N GLY A 168 7.82 9.12 -4.10
CA GLY A 168 9.05 9.85 -4.39
C GLY A 168 10.03 9.09 -5.29
N GLU A 169 11.23 9.65 -5.48
CA GLU A 169 12.23 9.14 -6.44
C GLU A 169 12.68 7.70 -6.18
N LYS A 170 12.62 7.25 -4.91
CA LYS A 170 13.04 5.90 -4.51
C LYS A 170 11.87 4.91 -4.40
N THR A 171 10.73 5.19 -5.03
CA THR A 171 9.56 4.30 -4.97
C THR A 171 9.92 2.88 -5.38
N GLY A 172 9.44 1.89 -4.61
CA GLY A 172 9.78 0.49 -4.75
C GLY A 172 11.04 0.05 -4.01
N GLN A 173 11.85 0.98 -3.49
CA GLN A 173 13.03 0.61 -2.71
C GLN A 173 12.61 -0.08 -1.40
N VAL A 174 13.12 -1.29 -1.21
CA VAL A 174 13.01 -2.09 0.02
C VAL A 174 14.37 -2.13 0.68
N ILE A 175 14.43 -1.68 1.93
CA ILE A 175 15.64 -1.79 2.77
C ILE A 175 15.33 -2.79 3.89
N MET A 176 15.92 -3.98 3.81
CA MET A 176 15.76 -5.06 4.77
C MET A 176 16.79 -4.95 5.90
N ALA A 177 16.34 -5.14 7.14
CA ALA A 177 17.19 -5.04 8.32
C ALA A 177 17.99 -6.33 8.57
N THR A 178 18.86 -6.66 7.61
CA THR A 178 19.90 -7.70 7.71
C THR A 178 21.23 -7.08 8.17
N THR A 179 22.24 -7.92 8.41
CA THR A 179 23.62 -7.47 8.71
C THR A 179 24.57 -8.03 7.63
N PRO A 180 25.08 -7.20 6.70
CA PRO A 180 24.75 -5.79 6.49
C PRO A 180 23.32 -5.57 5.93
N PRO A 181 22.76 -4.35 5.99
CA PRO A 181 21.45 -4.06 5.43
C PRO A 181 21.40 -4.35 3.92
N LEU A 182 20.34 -5.03 3.49
CA LEU A 182 20.12 -5.37 2.09
C LEU A 182 19.14 -4.38 1.46
N THR A 183 19.51 -3.80 0.33
CA THR A 183 18.65 -2.89 -0.43
C THR A 183 18.27 -3.52 -1.76
N ASN A 184 16.98 -3.52 -2.09
CA ASN A 184 16.43 -4.03 -3.36
C ASN A 184 15.36 -3.07 -3.90
N ASN A 185 14.93 -3.27 -5.15
CA ASN A 185 13.77 -2.60 -5.72
C ASN A 185 12.69 -3.62 -6.08
N LEU A 186 11.52 -3.49 -5.45
CA LEU A 186 10.37 -4.37 -5.64
C LEU A 186 9.84 -4.34 -7.08
N PHE A 187 9.87 -3.17 -7.72
CA PHE A 187 9.25 -2.94 -9.03
C PHE A 187 10.26 -2.90 -10.19
N ALA A 188 11.56 -3.03 -9.89
CA ALA A 188 12.54 -3.20 -10.94
C ALA A 188 12.23 -4.47 -11.74
N ARG A 189 12.37 -4.37 -13.07
CA ARG A 189 12.55 -5.57 -13.90
C ARG A 189 13.81 -6.25 -13.40
N SER A 190 13.78 -7.57 -13.31
CA SER A 190 14.88 -8.36 -12.74
C SER A 190 16.17 -8.15 -13.54
N GLU A 191 16.94 -7.14 -13.14
CA GLU A 191 18.37 -7.00 -13.37
C GLU A 191 19.05 -7.08 -12.01
N PHE A 192 20.19 -7.78 -11.98
CA PHE A 192 20.88 -8.27 -10.79
C PHE A 192 21.10 -7.21 -9.69
N PRO A 193 21.08 -7.58 -8.40
CA PRO A 193 21.32 -6.64 -7.32
C PRO A 193 22.75 -6.09 -7.35
N THR A 194 22.89 -4.76 -7.31
CA THR A 194 24.17 -4.09 -7.06
C THR A 194 24.51 -4.23 -5.57
N ILE A 195 25.48 -5.09 -5.26
CA ILE A 195 26.10 -5.12 -3.93
C ILE A 195 26.95 -3.86 -3.83
N HIS A 196 26.56 -2.90 -2.98
CA HIS A 196 27.47 -1.83 -2.59
C HIS A 196 28.56 -2.42 -1.69
N GLN A 197 29.61 -2.97 -2.30
CA GLN A 197 30.87 -3.18 -1.61
C GLN A 197 31.46 -1.80 -1.32
N LYS A 198 31.55 -1.49 -0.03
CA LYS A 198 32.30 -0.35 0.46
C LYS A 198 33.77 -0.72 0.32
N GLU A 199 34.41 -0.28 -0.77
CA GLU A 199 35.86 -0.31 -0.85
C GLU A 199 36.42 0.69 0.16
N THR A 200 37.22 0.20 1.09
CA THR A 200 38.19 0.98 1.87
C THR A 200 39.22 -0.03 2.41
N PRO A 201 40.51 0.32 2.53
CA PRO A 201 41.14 1.63 2.31
C PRO A 201 42.03 1.74 1.06
#